data_AF-A0A1T4JNI3-F1
#
_entry.id   AF-A0A1T4JNI3-F1
#
_cell.length_a   1.000
_cell.length_b   1.000
_cell.length_c   1.000
_cell.angle_alpha   90.00
_cell.angle_beta   90.00
_cell.angle_gamma   90.00
#
_symmetry.space_group_name_H-M   'P 1'
#
loop_
_entity.id
_entity.type
_entity.pdbx_description
1 polymer ?
#
loop_
_entity_poly.entity_id
_entity_poly.type
_entity_poly.pdbx_seq_one_letter_code
_entity_poly.pdbx_strand_id
1 'polypeptide(L)' 'MSDEGAQRGYWTPRFILAQHSRIIFTTTGVDGWRKQMWPKILEVTGTAA' A
#
# COMPACT_ATOMS: atom_id res chain seq x y z
N MET A 1 -20.50 5.10 -7.75
CA MET A 1 -19.50 5.57 -6.78
C MET A 1 -20.25 6.39 -5.74
N SER A 2 -20.08 6.12 -4.45
CA SER A 2 -20.80 6.88 -3.41
C SER A 2 -20.20 8.29 -3.27
N ASP A 3 -21.02 9.26 -2.87
CA ASP A 3 -20.67 10.68 -2.79
C ASP A 3 -19.48 10.95 -1.84
N GLU A 4 -19.24 10.08 -0.86
CA GLU A 4 -18.09 10.19 0.04
C GLU A 4 -16.75 9.96 -0.68
N GLY A 5 -16.74 9.15 -1.75
CA GLY A 5 -15.56 8.91 -2.57
C GLY A 5 -15.18 10.10 -3.45
N ALA A 6 -16.16 10.94 -3.82
CA ALA A 6 -15.97 12.10 -4.68
C ALA A 6 -15.52 13.36 -3.90
N GLN A 7 -15.98 13.54 -2.66
CA GLN A 7 -15.65 14.72 -1.84
C GLN A 7 -14.24 14.70 -1.24
N ARG A 8 -13.62 13.52 -1.07
CA ARG A 8 -12.22 13.40 -0.62
C ARG A 8 -11.27 13.62 -1.80
N GLY A 9 -11.20 14.85 -2.30
CA GLY A 9 -10.42 15.22 -3.49
C GLY A 9 -9.05 14.54 -3.55
N TYR A 10 -8.80 13.74 -4.59
CA TYR A 10 -7.53 13.13 -5.01
C TYR A 10 -6.45 12.89 -3.93
N TRP A 11 -6.83 12.42 -2.73
CA TRP A 11 -5.84 12.10 -1.71
C TRP A 11 -5.09 10.86 -2.15
N THR A 12 -3.81 11.03 -2.48
CA THR A 12 -2.95 9.92 -2.83
C THR A 12 -2.70 9.12 -1.55
N PRO A 13 -3.21 7.87 -1.42
CA PRO A 13 -3.05 7.10 -0.18
C PRO A 13 -1.56 6.79 0.06
N ARG A 14 -1.15 6.77 1.32
CA ARG A 14 0.19 6.30 1.73
C ARG A 14 0.07 4.95 2.41
N PHE A 15 0.90 4.01 1.99
CA PHE A 15 0.98 2.66 2.52
C PHE A 15 2.32 2.47 3.23
N ILE A 16 2.28 1.77 4.37
CA ILE A 16 3.44 1.53 5.24
C ILE A 16 3.45 0.04 5.57
N LEU A 17 4.57 -0.62 5.31
CA LEU A 17 4.84 -1.99 5.75
C LEU A 17 5.84 -1.95 6.89
N ALA A 18 5.45 -2.53 8.02
CA ALA A 18 6.28 -2.62 9.21
C ALA A 18 6.41 -4.06 9.67
N GLN A 19 7.61 -4.43 10.13
CA GLN A 19 7.92 -5.72 10.71
C GLN A 19 8.89 -5.52 11.88
N HIS A 20 8.74 -6.28 12.96
CA HIS A 20 9.58 -6.16 14.16
C HIS A 20 9.70 -4.71 14.68
N SER A 21 8.57 -4.00 14.73
CA SER A 21 8.49 -2.60 15.15
C SER A 21 9.32 -1.61 14.32
N ARG A 22 9.70 -1.98 13.09
CA ARG A 22 10.43 -1.13 12.15
C ARG A 22 9.66 -1.01 10.85
N ILE A 23 9.64 0.19 10.27
CA ILE A 23 9.16 0.40 8.91
C ILE A 23 10.20 -0.18 7.95
N ILE A 24 9.77 -1.08 7.07
CA ILE A 24 10.65 -1.76 6.10
C ILE A 24 10.34 -1.36 4.66
N PHE A 25 9.15 -0.81 4.39
CA PHE A 25 8.80 -0.31 3.07
C PHE A 25 7.65 0.71 3.14
N THR A 26 7.67 1.70 2.25
CA THR A 26 6.57 2.68 2.11
C THR A 26 6.35 2.99 0.65
N THR A 27 5.10 3.21 0.25
CA THR A 27 4.75 3.67 -1.11
C THR A 27 3.47 4.48 -1.09
N THR A 28 3.15 5.15 -2.19
CA THR A 28 1.97 6.02 -2.30
C THR A 28 1.19 5.75 -3.57
N GLY A 29 -0.11 5.95 -3.52
CA GLY A 29 -1.02 5.79 -4.66
C GLY A 29 -1.39 4.34 -4.92
N VAL A 30 -2.48 4.17 -5.68
CA VAL A 30 -2.99 2.85 -6.06
C VAL A 30 -1.95 2.05 -6.86
N ASP A 31 -1.19 2.74 -7.72
CA ASP A 31 -0.09 2.12 -8.46
C ASP A 31 1.05 1.66 -7.56
N GLY A 32 1.40 2.46 -6.54
CA GLY A 32 2.38 2.06 -5.52
C GLY A 32 1.92 0.82 -4.76
N TRP A 33 0.64 0.77 -4.36
CA TRP A 33 0.05 -0.41 -3.74
C TRP A 33 0.20 -1.66 -4.62
N ARG A 34 -0.30 -1.60 -5.86
CA ARG A 34 -0.37 -2.77 -6.74
C ARG A 34 1.00 -3.24 -7.23
N LYS A 35 1.88 -2.31 -7.62
CA LYS A 35 3.15 -2.64 -8.30
C LYS A 35 4.32 -2.80 -7.34
N GLN A 36 4.22 -2.26 -6.12
CA GLN A 36 5.35 -2.26 -5.18
C GLN A 36 4.99 -2.88 -3.84
N MET A 37 3.90 -2.43 -3.19
CA MET A 37 3.54 -2.94 -1.86
C MET A 37 3.15 -4.41 -1.89
N TRP A 38 2.30 -4.82 -2.84
CA TRP A 38 1.83 -6.20 -2.90
C TRP A 38 2.96 -7.22 -3.10
N PRO A 39 3.89 -7.06 -4.07
CA PRO A 39 5.08 -7.91 -4.15
C PRO A 39 5.91 -7.93 -2.87
N LYS A 40 6.06 -6.78 -2.20
CA LYS A 40 6.83 -6.70 -0.96
C LYS A 40 6.20 -7.47 0.19
N ILE A 41 4.86 -7.46 0.29
CA ILE A 41 4.12 -8.28 1.25
C ILE A 41 4.41 -9.76 1.00
N LEU A 42 4.28 -10.22 -0.24
CA LEU A 42 4.51 -11.63 -0.61
C LEU A 42 5.95 -12.07 -0.28
N GLU A 43 6.93 -11.21 -0.57
CA GLU A 43 8.35 -11.43 -0.23
C GLU A 43 8.54 -11.62 1.29
N VAL A 44 7.96 -10.74 2.11
CA VAL A 44 8.17 -10.79 3.58
C VAL A 44 7.35 -11.86 4.27
N THR A 45 6.22 -12.29 3.70
CA THR A 45 5.39 -13.38 4.24
C THR A 45 5.81 -14.75 3.74
N GLY A 46 6.80 -14.84 2.85
CA GLY A 46 7.23 -16.11 2.26
C GLY A 46 6.16 -16.75 1.37
N THR A 47 5.19 -15.97 0.90
CA THR A 47 4.15 -16.45 0.00
C THR A 47 4.70 -16.39 -1.43
N ALA A 48 5.13 -17.53 -1.97
CA ALA A 48 5.42 -17.62 -3.40
C ALA A 48 4.12 -17.35 -4.18
N ALA A 49 4.18 -16.38 -5.10
CA ALA A 49 3.11 -16.17 -6.07
C ALA A 49 3.04 -17.35 -7.05
#